data_AF-A0A1A6B6T5-F1
#
_entry.id   AF-A0A1A6B6T5-F1
#
_cell.length_a   1.000
_cell.length_b   1.000
_cell.length_c   1.000
_cell.angle_alpha   90.00
_cell.angle_beta   90.00
_cell.angle_gamma   90.00
#
_symmetry.space_group_name_H-M   'P 1'
#
loop_
_entity.id
_entity.type
_entity.pdbx_description
1 polymer ?
#
loop_
_entity_poly.entity_id
_entity_poly.type
_entity_poly.pdbx_seq_one_letter_code
_entity_poly.pdbx_strand_id
1 'polypeptide(L)'
;MPKTVQIRDIDDEVYAGLVRRAADEGITVPELLRREAVRLAARPSVSQWLSRINRRPSTVSTAEVLATLDEWRGEWPDAGR
;
A
#
# COMPACT_ATOMS: atom_id res chain seq x y z
N MET A 1 2.96 -21.19 16.13
CA MET A 1 1.91 -22.21 15.93
C MET A 1 1.30 -22.03 14.55
N PRO A 2 1.19 -23.08 13.72
CA PRO A 2 0.47 -23.00 12.46
C PRO A 2 -1.00 -22.64 12.70
N LYS A 3 -1.56 -21.81 11.82
CA LYS A 3 -2.97 -21.42 11.83
C LYS A 3 -3.59 -21.84 10.50
N THR A 4 -4.80 -22.38 10.56
CA THR A 4 -5.58 -22.78 9.38
C THR A 4 -6.68 -21.75 9.16
N VAL A 5 -6.84 -21.31 7.91
CA VAL A 5 -7.91 -20.40 7.49
C VAL A 5 -8.77 -21.16 6.48
N GLN A 6 -10.09 -21.15 6.69
CA GLN A 6 -11.07 -21.67 5.73
C GLN A 6 -11.79 -20.49 5.10
N ILE A 7 -11.79 -20.43 3.77
CA ILE A 7 -12.55 -19.44 3.00
C ILE A 7 -13.80 -20.16 2.49
N ARG A 8 -14.98 -19.64 2.86
CA ARG A 8 -16.28 -20.20 2.47
C ARG A 8 -16.88 -19.39 1.33
N ASP A 9 -17.82 -19.99 0.64
CA ASP A 9 -18.66 -19.33 -0.37
C ASP A 9 -17.82 -18.62 -1.45
N ILE A 10 -16.82 -19.34 -1.98
CA ILE A 10 -16.04 -18.86 -3.12
C ILE A 10 -16.76 -19.24 -4.41
N ASP A 11 -16.99 -18.25 -5.28
CA ASP A 11 -17.56 -18.52 -6.60
C ASP A 11 -16.63 -19.44 -7.41
N ASP A 12 -17.23 -20.39 -8.13
CA ASP A 12 -16.50 -21.40 -8.91
C ASP A 12 -15.56 -20.74 -9.95
N GLU A 13 -15.98 -19.62 -10.54
CA GLU A 13 -15.16 -18.86 -11.49
C GLU A 13 -13.90 -18.28 -10.82
N VAL A 14 -14.03 -17.76 -9.60
CA VAL A 14 -12.92 -17.22 -8.83
C VAL A 14 -11.96 -18.35 -8.46
N TYR A 15 -12.49 -19.49 -8.00
CA TYR A 15 -11.67 -20.65 -7.70
C TYR A 15 -10.93 -21.17 -8.94
N ALA A 16 -11.59 -21.25 -10.10
CA ALA A 16 -10.96 -21.62 -11.36
C ALA A 16 -9.84 -20.63 -11.77
N GLY A 17 -10.03 -19.34 -11.52
CA GLY A 17 -8.99 -18.33 -11.70
C GLY A 17 -7.76 -18.55 -10.82
N LEU A 18 -7.97 -18.92 -9.55
CA LEU A 18 -6.89 -19.25 -8.62
C LEU A 18 -6.15 -20.53 -9.04
N VAL A 19 -6.86 -21.55 -9.53
CA VAL A 19 -6.26 -22.78 -10.06
C VAL A 19 -5.34 -22.48 -11.23
N ARG A 20 -5.80 -21.69 -12.21
CA ARG A 20 -4.97 -21.30 -13.36
C ARG A 20 -3.71 -20.59 -12.91
N ARG A 21 -3.84 -19.60 -12.02
CA ARG A 21 -2.68 -18.83 -11.52
C ARG A 21 -1.69 -19.70 -10.74
N ALA A 22 -2.19 -20.63 -9.92
CA ALA A 22 -1.35 -21.55 -9.18
C ALA A 22 -0.59 -22.50 -10.12
N ALA A 23 -1.26 -22.98 -11.19
CA ALA A 23 -0.64 -23.81 -12.22
C ALA A 23 0.46 -23.05 -13.00
N ASP A 24 0.23 -21.79 -13.36
CA ASP A 24 1.21 -20.93 -14.03
C ASP A 24 2.48 -20.73 -13.17
N GLU A 25 2.32 -20.69 -11.84
CA GLU A 25 3.41 -20.57 -10.87
C GLU A 25 4.00 -21.94 -10.44
N GLY A 26 3.45 -23.06 -10.92
CA GLY A 26 3.89 -24.41 -10.56
C GLY A 26 3.67 -24.78 -9.08
N ILE A 27 2.67 -24.17 -8.44
CA ILE A 27 2.34 -24.36 -7.02
C ILE A 27 0.89 -24.78 -6.83
N THR A 28 0.52 -25.18 -5.61
CA THR A 28 -0.86 -25.51 -5.26
C THR A 28 -1.65 -24.24 -4.90
N VAL A 29 -2.98 -24.27 -5.06
CA VAL A 29 -3.86 -23.15 -4.68
C VAL A 29 -3.70 -22.73 -3.20
N PRO A 30 -3.61 -23.66 -2.22
CA PRO A 30 -3.35 -23.27 -0.83
C PRO A 30 -2.01 -22.57 -0.63
N GLU A 31 -0.96 -22.96 -1.37
CA GLU A 31 0.36 -22.31 -1.30
C GLU A 31 0.31 -20.90 -1.90
N LEU A 32 -0.39 -20.73 -3.03
CA LEU A 32 -0.64 -19.42 -3.63
C LEU A 32 -1.34 -18.49 -2.63
N LEU A 33 -2.44 -18.95 -2.03
CA LEU A 33 -3.21 -18.18 -1.05
C LEU A 33 -2.38 -17.85 0.20
N ARG A 34 -1.53 -18.77 0.66
CA ARG A 34 -0.61 -18.51 1.78
C ARG A 34 0.36 -17.38 1.45
N ARG A 35 0.95 -17.37 0.25
CA ARG A 35 1.87 -16.31 -0.19
C ARG A 35 1.16 -14.96 -0.31
N GLU A 36 -0.05 -14.95 -0.86
CA GLU A 36 -0.87 -13.74 -0.93
C GLU A 36 -1.26 -13.21 0.44
N ALA A 37 -1.60 -14.08 1.39
CA ALA A 37 -1.88 -13.68 2.77
C ALA A 37 -0.67 -13.01 3.44
N VAL A 38 0.54 -13.52 3.19
CA VAL A 38 1.78 -12.88 3.66
C VAL A 38 1.99 -11.52 3.01
N ARG A 39 1.79 -11.40 1.69
CA ARG A 39 1.88 -10.12 0.96
C ARG A 39 0.88 -9.10 1.50
N LEU A 40 -0.34 -9.53 1.76
CA LEU A 40 -1.40 -8.70 2.32
C LEU A 40 -1.03 -8.22 3.73
N ALA A 41 -0.51 -9.12 4.58
CA ALA A 41 -0.10 -8.78 5.94
C ALA A 41 1.16 -7.88 6.00
N ALA A 42 2.04 -7.98 5.00
CA ALA A 42 3.27 -7.20 4.95
C ALA A 42 3.03 -5.72 4.64
N ARG A 43 1.92 -5.37 3.97
CA ARG A 43 1.60 -3.98 3.61
C ARG A 43 0.69 -3.39 4.70
N PRO A 44 1.14 -2.38 5.47
CA PRO A 44 0.24 -1.67 6.37
C PRO A 44 -0.89 -1.05 5.55
N SER A 45 -2.12 -1.05 6.09
CA SER A 45 -3.18 -0.28 5.47
C SER A 45 -2.79 1.20 5.42
N VAL A 46 -3.36 1.96 4.48
CA VAL A 46 -3.15 3.42 4.42
C VAL A 46 -3.48 4.07 5.77
N SER A 47 -4.55 3.65 6.44
CA SER A 47 -4.92 4.14 7.77
C SER A 47 -3.88 3.84 8.85
N GLN A 48 -3.31 2.62 8.85
CA GLN A 48 -2.23 2.25 9.77
C GLN A 48 -0.95 3.03 9.47
N TRP A 49 -0.63 3.23 8.19
CA TRP A 49 0.50 4.05 7.77
C TRP A 49 0.33 5.51 8.18
N LEU A 50 -0.83 6.11 7.91
CA LEU A 50 -1.19 7.47 8.34
C LEU A 50 -1.10 7.61 9.87
N SER A 51 -1.60 6.62 10.61
CA SER A 51 -1.51 6.61 12.08
C SER A 51 -0.07 6.50 12.60
N ARG A 52 0.85 5.91 11.82
CA ARG A 52 2.29 5.84 12.15
C ARG A 52 3.00 7.16 11.87
N ILE A 53 2.74 7.80 10.73
CA ILE A 53 3.38 9.08 10.37
C ILE A 53 2.85 10.23 11.23
N ASN A 54 1.58 10.20 11.64
CA ASN A 54 1.01 11.22 12.53
C ASN A 54 1.67 11.25 13.92
N ARG A 55 2.44 10.21 14.29
CA ARG A 55 3.23 10.14 15.54
C ARG A 55 4.58 10.85 15.44
N ARG A 56 4.99 11.30 14.26
CA ARG A 56 6.20 12.13 14.07
C ARG A 56 5.77 13.46 13.46
N PRO A 57 5.19 14.37 14.26
CA PRO A 57 4.96 15.73 13.78
C PRO A 57 6.29 16.31 13.31
N SER A 58 6.32 16.81 12.08
CA SER A 58 7.45 17.58 11.57
C SER A 58 7.60 18.84 12.43
N THR A 59 8.83 19.18 12.80
CA THR A 59 9.13 20.48 13.42
C THR A 59 9.07 21.62 12.40
N VAL A 60 9.18 21.29 11.11
CA VAL A 60 9.06 22.23 9.98
C VAL A 60 7.59 22.40 9.63
N SER A 61 7.12 23.64 9.66
CA SER A 61 5.74 23.97 9.31
C SER A 61 5.51 23.98 7.80
N THR A 62 4.27 23.79 7.37
CA THR A 62 3.91 23.93 5.94
C THR A 62 4.26 25.32 5.40
N ALA A 63 4.09 26.38 6.21
CA ALA A 63 4.44 27.74 5.83
C ALA A 63 5.94 27.89 5.56
N GLU A 64 6.78 27.27 6.39
CA GLU A 64 8.23 27.27 6.23
C GLU A 64 8.66 26.51 4.97
N VAL A 65 8.04 25.36 4.68
CA VAL A 65 8.28 24.64 3.42
C VAL A 65 7.91 25.49 2.20
N LEU A 66 6.76 26.16 2.22
CA LEU A 66 6.33 27.00 1.11
C LEU A 66 7.27 28.20 0.93
N ALA A 67 7.65 28.88 2.01
CA ALA A 67 8.60 29.99 1.95
C ALA A 67 9.95 29.57 1.33
N THR A 68 10.50 28.43 1.73
CA THR A 68 11.75 27.92 1.13
C THR A 68 11.56 27.53 -0.33
N LEU A 69 10.43 26.92 -0.69
CA LEU A 69 10.15 26.57 -2.10
C LEU A 69 9.96 27.80 -2.98
N ASP A 70 9.41 28.89 -2.43
CA ASP A 70 9.22 30.15 -3.13
C ASP A 70 10.57 30.89 -3.28
N GLU A 71 11.42 30.85 -2.26
CA GLU A 71 12.81 31.33 -2.35
C GLU A 71 13.58 30.61 -3.46
N TRP A 72 13.47 29.28 -3.54
CA TRP A 72 14.14 28.47 -4.56
C TRP A 72 13.58 28.68 -5.97
N ARG A 73 12.26 28.84 -6.09
CA ARG A 73 11.61 29.10 -7.38
C ARG A 73 11.89 30.51 -7.90
N GLY A 74 12.24 31.43 -7.00
CA GLY A 74 12.36 32.84 -7.31
C GLY A 74 10.99 33.45 -7.60
N GLU A 75 11.00 34.73 -7.98
CA GLU A 75 9.79 35.46 -8.27
C GLU A 75 9.05 34.86 -9.47
N TRP A 76 7.73 34.74 -9.37
CA TRP A 76 6.93 34.28 -10.50
C TRP A 76 7.12 35.25 -11.68
N PRO A 77 7.30 34.79 -12.93
CA PRO A 77 7.67 35.64 -14.06
C PRO A 77 6.79 36.88 -14.30
N ASP A 78 5.56 36.88 -13.77
CA ASP A 78 4.55 37.94 -13.93
C ASP A 78 4.17 38.63 -12.59
N ALA A 79 4.91 38.45 -11.50
CA ALA A 79 4.54 39.01 -10.18
C ALA A 79 4.53 40.55 -10.13
N GLY A 80 5.16 41.21 -11.11
CA GLY A 80 5.26 42.67 -11.22
C GLY A 80 4.54 43.28 -12.43
N ARG A 81 3.61 42.57 -13.08
CA ARG A 81 2.81 43.09 -14.21
C ARG A 81 1.38 43.42 -13.79
#